data_AF-A0A060RLU0-F1
#
_entry.id   AF-A0A060RLU0-F1
#
_cell.length_a   1.000
_cell.length_b   1.000
_cell.length_c   1.000
_cell.angle_alpha   90.00
_cell.angle_beta   90.00
_cell.angle_gamma   90.00
#
_symmetry.space_group_name_H-M   'P 1'
#
loop_
_entity.id
_entity.type
_entity.pdbx_description
1 polymer ?
#
loop_
_entity_poly.entity_id
_entity_poly.type
_entity_poly.pdbx_seq_one_letter_code
_entity_poly.pdbx_strand_id
1 'polypeptide(L)'
;VHNKNNPYITPYHTSINTSRVLSECDAQSSIYDNDADIKSVKKNFDRRTSQRFEEYEERMKEKRQKRKDERDKNIEQIIEKDKMDKSLTEKIEKGCLRCGCGLGGGVLPVWGLVSGLWYGTWLQYLSGKALPAGIEAGLKEGLKQIVRIVEKTRSVSVPQGIVEEMLSSGKFTNGVNLYDMVQYISSNMYEKLKDEYFSFWSPLNGMVIDEGLVMFNAKNSTQVAAVANAFEDGKAAEFAAHTSSLSNTIIASVVTILVIVLVMIIIYLILRYRRKKKWRKKPNTQNY
;
A
#
# COMPACT_ATOMS: atom_id res chain seq x y z
N VAL A 1 42.40 15.48 84.39
CA VAL A 1 42.67 15.55 82.93
C VAL A 1 41.52 14.88 82.21
N HIS A 2 40.65 15.67 81.56
CA HIS A 2 39.48 15.19 80.83
C HIS A 2 39.88 14.72 79.43
N ASN A 3 39.37 13.58 78.98
CA ASN A 3 39.33 13.25 77.55
C ASN A 3 37.89 12.86 77.17
N LYS A 4 37.25 13.74 76.40
CA LYS A 4 35.98 13.54 75.68
C LYS A 4 36.36 13.42 74.22
N ASN A 5 36.00 12.34 73.52
CA ASN A 5 35.92 12.35 72.06
C ASN A 5 34.84 11.38 71.56
N ASN A 6 33.92 11.94 70.78
CA ASN A 6 32.78 11.29 70.10
C ASN A 6 33.23 10.35 68.97
N PRO A 7 32.44 9.30 68.65
CA PRO A 7 32.57 8.58 67.38
C PRO A 7 31.81 9.33 66.27
N TYR A 8 32.53 9.73 65.22
CA TYR A 8 31.93 10.30 64.00
C TYR A 8 31.74 9.18 62.99
N ILE A 9 30.49 8.93 62.59
CA ILE A 9 30.10 8.02 61.50
C ILE A 9 30.17 8.82 60.20
N THR A 10 31.05 8.43 59.27
CA THR A 10 31.09 8.93 57.89
C THR A 10 30.33 7.97 56.96
N PRO A 11 29.24 8.41 56.29
CA PRO A 11 28.60 7.65 55.23
C PRO A 11 29.14 8.09 53.86
N TYR A 12 29.96 7.25 53.23
CA TYR A 12 30.28 7.41 51.80
C TYR A 12 29.44 6.41 50.99
N HIS A 13 28.29 6.88 50.50
CA HIS A 13 27.59 6.23 49.39
C HIS A 13 28.25 6.64 48.08
N THR A 14 28.99 5.73 47.47
CA THR A 14 29.48 5.88 46.09
C THR A 14 28.32 5.54 45.14
N SER A 15 27.79 6.53 44.43
CA SER A 15 26.88 6.29 43.30
C SER A 15 27.70 5.83 42.09
N ILE A 16 27.59 4.55 41.72
CA ILE A 16 28.17 4.04 40.47
C ILE A 16 27.13 4.23 39.38
N ASN A 17 27.18 5.37 38.70
CA ASN A 17 26.57 5.55 37.40
C ASN A 17 27.41 4.77 36.37
N THR A 18 26.91 3.62 35.90
CA THR A 18 27.47 2.89 34.76
C THR A 18 27.32 3.71 33.47
N SER A 19 28.25 4.62 33.23
CA SER A 19 28.48 5.22 31.93
C SER A 19 29.09 4.18 31.00
N ARG A 20 28.37 3.79 29.94
CA ARG A 20 28.85 2.91 28.86
C ARG A 20 29.80 3.64 27.91
N VAL A 21 30.85 4.24 28.45
CA VAL A 21 31.95 4.79 27.64
C VAL A 21 33.06 3.77 27.66
N LEU A 22 33.41 3.23 26.49
CA LEU A 22 34.60 2.41 26.30
C LEU A 22 35.81 3.26 26.69
N SER A 23 36.30 3.08 27.90
CA SER A 23 37.58 3.63 28.34
C SER A 23 38.67 2.87 27.59
N GLU A 24 39.35 3.52 26.66
CA GLU A 24 40.62 3.06 26.13
C GLU A 24 41.62 3.05 27.30
N CYS A 25 41.71 1.93 28.00
CA CYS A 25 42.81 1.70 28.94
C CYS A 25 44.09 1.54 28.10
N ASP A 26 45.13 2.29 28.47
CA ASP A 26 46.44 2.27 27.82
C ASP A 26 46.90 0.84 27.54
N ALA A 27 47.08 0.52 26.26
CA ALA A 27 47.55 -0.78 25.82
C ALA A 27 48.97 -0.98 26.36
N GLN A 28 49.10 -1.69 27.48
CA GLN A 28 50.35 -2.27 27.94
C GLN A 28 50.97 -3.03 26.75
N SER A 29 52.05 -2.49 26.16
CA SER A 29 52.74 -3.16 25.08
C SER A 29 53.26 -4.49 25.61
N SER A 30 52.64 -5.58 25.15
CA SER A 30 53.01 -6.91 25.59
C SER A 30 54.40 -7.21 25.01
N ILE A 31 55.37 -7.52 25.87
CA ILE A 31 56.81 -7.69 25.56
C ILE A 31 57.07 -8.91 24.62
N TYR A 32 56.02 -9.51 24.04
CA TYR A 32 56.02 -10.78 23.32
C TYR A 32 56.17 -10.68 21.79
N ASP A 33 56.42 -9.49 21.23
CA ASP A 33 56.55 -9.31 19.77
C ASP A 33 57.69 -10.13 19.13
N ASN A 34 58.69 -10.54 19.92
CA ASN A 34 59.84 -11.33 19.47
C ASN A 34 59.79 -12.81 19.88
N ASP A 35 58.75 -13.26 20.56
CA ASP A 35 58.60 -14.66 20.94
C ASP A 35 58.25 -15.51 19.70
N ALA A 36 59.06 -16.54 19.44
CA ALA A 36 58.93 -17.40 18.26
C ALA A 36 57.55 -18.09 18.19
N ASP A 37 56.99 -18.46 19.34
CA ASP A 37 55.72 -19.15 19.42
C ASP A 37 54.56 -18.19 19.12
N ILE A 38 54.57 -16.99 19.72
CA ILE A 38 53.58 -15.93 19.43
C ILE A 38 53.65 -15.52 17.96
N LYS A 39 54.85 -15.41 17.38
CA LYS A 39 55.03 -15.08 15.95
C LYS A 39 54.44 -16.14 15.03
N SER A 40 54.50 -17.41 15.41
CA SER A 40 53.91 -18.52 14.65
C SER A 40 52.37 -18.51 14.70
N VAL A 41 51.80 -18.19 15.86
CA VAL A 41 50.35 -18.08 16.06
C VAL A 41 49.79 -16.88 15.28
N LYS A 42 50.48 -15.72 15.37
CA LYS A 42 50.12 -14.51 14.61
C LYS A 42 50.13 -14.76 13.10
N LYS A 43 51.20 -15.36 12.57
CA LYS A 43 51.27 -15.73 11.13
C LYS A 43 50.15 -16.69 10.70
N ASN A 44 49.79 -17.65 11.56
CA ASN A 44 48.68 -18.57 11.27
C ASN A 44 47.32 -17.88 11.33
N PHE A 45 47.12 -16.95 12.26
CA PHE A 45 45.92 -16.13 12.32
C PHE A 45 45.82 -15.23 11.08
N ASP A 46 46.87 -14.52 10.73
CA ASP A 46 46.91 -13.64 9.55
C ASP A 46 46.64 -14.44 8.27
N ARG A 47 47.25 -15.63 8.12
CA ARG A 47 47.00 -16.51 6.97
C ARG A 47 45.54 -16.97 6.90
N ARG A 48 44.96 -17.42 8.01
CA ARG A 48 43.56 -17.87 8.07
C ARG A 48 42.58 -16.73 7.82
N THR A 49 42.89 -15.56 8.37
CA THR A 49 42.10 -14.35 8.21
C THR A 49 42.14 -13.86 6.77
N SER A 50 43.32 -13.86 6.13
CA SER A 50 43.50 -13.52 4.71
C SER A 50 42.70 -14.44 3.79
N GLN A 51 42.75 -15.76 4.01
CA GLN A 51 41.94 -16.73 3.25
C GLN A 51 40.44 -16.49 3.39
N ARG A 52 39.95 -16.20 4.60
CA ARG A 52 38.52 -15.89 4.82
C ARG A 52 38.09 -14.59 4.13
N PHE A 53 38.98 -13.60 4.08
CA PHE A 53 38.70 -12.35 3.37
C PHE A 53 38.59 -12.58 1.86
N GLU A 54 39.50 -13.36 1.28
CA GLU A 54 39.46 -13.72 -0.15
C GLU A 54 38.19 -14.52 -0.50
N GLU A 55 37.82 -15.53 0.31
CA GLU A 55 36.57 -16.28 0.16
C GLU A 55 35.31 -15.41 0.34
N TYR A 56 35.36 -14.41 1.22
CA TYR A 56 34.26 -13.46 1.38
C TYR A 56 34.14 -12.53 0.18
N GLU A 57 35.26 -12.01 -0.35
CA GLU A 57 35.26 -11.16 -1.54
C GLU A 57 34.74 -11.91 -2.77
N GLU A 58 35.17 -13.14 -3.00
CA GLU A 58 34.68 -13.95 -4.14
C GLU A 58 33.17 -14.22 -4.04
N ARG A 59 32.67 -14.62 -2.87
CA ARG A 59 31.21 -14.77 -2.64
C ARG A 59 30.46 -13.46 -2.85
N MET A 60 31.07 -12.33 -2.47
CA MET A 60 30.46 -11.02 -2.67
C MET A 60 30.43 -10.61 -4.14
N LYS A 61 31.46 -10.95 -4.93
CA LYS A 61 31.48 -10.75 -6.39
C LYS A 61 30.41 -11.60 -7.06
N GLU A 62 30.31 -12.88 -6.74
CA GLU A 62 29.28 -13.78 -7.30
C GLU A 62 27.86 -13.27 -7.02
N LYS A 63 27.56 -12.90 -5.76
CA LYS A 63 26.25 -12.35 -5.38
C LYS A 63 25.94 -11.02 -6.05
N ARG A 64 26.95 -10.18 -6.30
CA ARG A 64 26.79 -8.91 -7.05
C ARG A 64 26.49 -9.20 -8.51
N GLN A 65 27.16 -10.16 -9.13
CA GLN A 65 26.93 -10.53 -10.52
C GLN A 65 25.52 -11.11 -10.71
N LYS A 66 25.10 -12.05 -9.86
CA LYS A 66 23.75 -12.65 -9.93
C LYS A 66 22.62 -11.61 -9.88
N ARG A 67 22.74 -10.61 -9.01
CA ARG A 67 21.77 -9.51 -8.91
C ARG A 67 21.84 -8.52 -10.08
N LYS A 68 22.98 -8.42 -10.76
CA LYS A 68 23.11 -7.63 -11.99
C LYS A 68 22.39 -8.34 -13.14
N ASP A 69 22.67 -9.62 -13.32
CA ASP A 69 22.04 -10.44 -14.36
C ASP A 69 20.52 -10.55 -14.18
N GLU A 70 20.04 -10.64 -12.94
CA GLU A 70 18.60 -10.65 -12.64
C GLU A 70 17.92 -9.32 -12.96
N ARG A 71 18.59 -8.18 -12.69
CA ARG A 71 18.09 -6.86 -13.08
C ARG A 71 18.07 -6.70 -14.59
N ASP A 72 19.12 -7.11 -15.28
CA ASP A 72 19.22 -7.01 -16.74
C ASP A 72 18.12 -7.84 -17.43
N LYS A 73 17.86 -9.06 -16.93
CA LYS A 73 16.72 -9.89 -17.40
C LYS A 73 15.35 -9.24 -17.16
N ASN A 74 15.14 -8.66 -15.98
CA ASN A 74 13.88 -7.97 -15.68
C ASN A 74 13.69 -6.73 -16.57
N ILE A 75 14.76 -5.99 -16.86
CA ILE A 75 14.72 -4.84 -17.78
C ILE A 75 14.38 -5.32 -19.20
N GLU A 76 15.00 -6.39 -19.68
CA GLU A 76 14.71 -6.96 -21.00
C GLU A 76 13.24 -7.38 -21.13
N GLN A 77 12.68 -8.04 -20.11
CA GLN A 77 11.25 -8.40 -20.07
C GLN A 77 10.32 -7.18 -20.08
N ILE A 78 10.69 -6.11 -19.37
CA ILE A 78 9.91 -4.86 -19.37
C ILE A 78 9.93 -4.22 -20.76
N ILE A 79 11.09 -4.15 -21.42
CA ILE A 79 11.22 -3.60 -22.78
C ILE A 79 10.43 -4.42 -23.79
N GLU A 80 10.50 -5.76 -23.72
CA GLU A 80 9.74 -6.63 -24.61
C GLU A 80 8.23 -6.47 -24.41
N LYS A 81 7.78 -6.38 -23.16
CA LYS A 81 6.37 -6.15 -22.82
C LYS A 81 5.89 -4.79 -23.33
N ASP A 82 6.66 -3.72 -23.11
CA ASP A 82 6.35 -2.38 -23.61
C ASP A 82 6.28 -2.35 -25.15
N LYS A 83 7.18 -3.07 -25.82
CA LYS A 83 7.17 -3.20 -27.29
C LYS A 83 5.92 -3.93 -27.79
N MET A 84 5.49 -5.00 -27.11
CA MET A 84 4.24 -5.69 -27.45
C MET A 84 3.02 -4.81 -27.21
N ASP A 85 2.94 -4.14 -26.06
CA ASP A 85 1.84 -3.24 -25.70
C ASP A 85 1.75 -2.06 -26.68
N LYS A 86 2.89 -1.48 -27.09
CA LYS A 86 2.96 -0.45 -28.11
C LYS A 86 2.48 -0.95 -29.47
N SER A 87 2.85 -2.18 -29.86
CA SER A 87 2.40 -2.79 -31.12
C SER A 87 0.90 -3.12 -31.14
N LEU A 88 0.33 -3.48 -29.98
CA LEU A 88 -1.11 -3.70 -29.81
C LEU A 88 -1.86 -2.37 -29.89
N THR A 89 -1.34 -1.34 -29.24
CA THR A 89 -1.90 0.02 -29.28
C THR A 89 -1.90 0.56 -30.70
N GLU A 90 -0.78 0.44 -31.43
CA GLU A 90 -0.66 0.88 -32.81
C GLU A 90 -1.58 0.10 -33.76
N LYS A 91 -1.81 -1.19 -33.51
CA LYS A 91 -2.78 -2.01 -34.28
C LYS A 91 -4.23 -1.61 -34.00
N ILE A 92 -4.57 -1.28 -32.76
CA ILE A 92 -5.90 -0.78 -32.38
C ILE A 92 -6.12 0.61 -33.00
N GLU A 93 -5.12 1.48 -32.95
CA GLU A 93 -5.16 2.82 -33.56
C GLU A 93 -5.30 2.76 -35.08
N LYS A 94 -4.48 1.93 -35.76
CA LYS A 94 -4.60 1.68 -37.21
C LYS A 94 -5.91 0.98 -37.58
N GLY A 95 -6.42 0.10 -36.74
CA GLY A 95 -7.74 -0.53 -36.89
C GLY A 95 -8.88 0.50 -36.79
N CYS A 96 -8.77 1.43 -35.86
CA CYS A 96 -9.70 2.55 -35.69
C CYS A 96 -9.63 3.53 -36.87
N LEU A 97 -8.43 3.87 -37.35
CA LEU A 97 -8.21 4.67 -38.56
C LEU A 97 -8.75 4.01 -39.84
N ARG A 98 -8.58 2.68 -39.99
CA ARG A 98 -9.14 1.92 -41.13
C ARG A 98 -10.67 1.83 -41.07
N CYS A 99 -11.24 1.70 -39.87
CA CYS A 99 -12.69 1.69 -39.69
C CYS A 99 -13.31 3.10 -39.88
N GLY A 100 -12.56 4.17 -39.57
CA GLY A 100 -12.97 5.56 -39.75
C GLY A 100 -12.89 6.10 -41.18
N CYS A 101 -12.01 5.56 -42.03
CA CYS A 101 -11.88 5.98 -43.43
C CYS A 101 -12.62 5.08 -44.43
N GLY A 102 -13.21 3.96 -44.00
CA GLY A 102 -13.87 3.00 -44.90
C GLY A 102 -15.35 3.26 -45.19
N LEU A 103 -16.02 4.11 -44.41
CA LEU A 103 -17.42 4.47 -44.60
C LEU A 103 -17.57 5.98 -44.42
N GLY A 104 -17.51 6.71 -45.53
CA GLY A 104 -17.64 8.17 -45.54
C GLY A 104 -18.90 8.63 -44.80
N GLY A 105 -18.71 9.52 -43.83
CA GLY A 105 -19.82 10.16 -43.12
C GLY A 105 -19.49 10.61 -41.70
N GLY A 106 -18.72 11.70 -41.56
CA GLY A 106 -18.95 12.81 -40.62
C GLY A 106 -19.39 12.60 -39.16
N VAL A 107 -19.16 11.47 -38.48
CA VAL A 107 -19.56 11.28 -37.06
C VAL A 107 -18.45 10.61 -36.22
N LEU A 108 -17.20 11.07 -36.32
CA LEU A 108 -16.10 10.48 -35.52
C LEU A 108 -15.22 11.39 -34.65
N PRO A 109 -15.19 12.74 -34.72
CA PRO A 109 -14.35 13.47 -33.77
C PRO A 109 -14.91 13.44 -32.34
N VAL A 110 -16.14 12.96 -32.11
CA VAL A 110 -16.73 12.95 -30.78
C VAL A 110 -16.29 11.70 -29.99
N TRP A 111 -16.34 10.50 -30.54
CA TRP A 111 -16.20 9.29 -29.69
C TRP A 111 -14.76 9.01 -29.20
N GLY A 112 -13.71 9.37 -29.93
CA GLY A 112 -12.31 9.23 -29.49
C GLY A 112 -11.84 10.34 -28.54
N LEU A 113 -12.34 11.56 -28.73
CA LEU A 113 -12.02 12.73 -27.92
C LEU A 113 -12.88 12.79 -26.64
N VAL A 114 -14.12 12.29 -26.70
CA VAL A 114 -15.00 12.15 -25.53
C VAL A 114 -14.59 10.96 -24.68
N SER A 115 -14.19 9.81 -25.22
CA SER A 115 -13.75 8.70 -24.37
C SER A 115 -12.45 9.02 -23.62
N GLY A 116 -11.37 9.40 -24.29
CA GLY A 116 -10.07 9.63 -23.64
C GLY A 116 -10.08 10.76 -22.59
N LEU A 117 -10.72 11.89 -22.90
CA LEU A 117 -10.79 13.03 -21.99
C LEU A 117 -11.74 12.76 -20.81
N TRP A 118 -12.89 12.13 -21.05
CA TRP A 118 -13.81 11.78 -19.97
C TRP A 118 -13.26 10.69 -19.08
N TYR A 119 -12.63 9.64 -19.62
CA TYR A 119 -11.98 8.61 -18.78
C TYR A 119 -10.84 9.19 -17.95
N GLY A 120 -10.03 10.09 -18.51
CA GLY A 120 -8.94 10.77 -17.77
C GLY A 120 -9.46 11.65 -16.63
N THR A 121 -10.42 12.53 -16.92
CA THR A 121 -11.05 13.40 -15.90
C THR A 121 -11.84 12.59 -14.87
N TRP A 122 -12.52 11.53 -15.30
CA TRP A 122 -13.28 10.63 -14.42
C TRP A 122 -12.35 9.83 -13.51
N LEU A 123 -11.22 9.31 -14.02
CA LEU A 123 -10.25 8.60 -13.20
C LEU A 123 -9.59 9.53 -12.16
N GLN A 124 -9.29 10.78 -12.54
CA GLN A 124 -8.79 11.79 -11.61
C GLN A 124 -9.84 12.18 -10.56
N TYR A 125 -11.10 12.37 -10.97
CA TYR A 125 -12.22 12.67 -10.07
C TYR A 125 -12.50 11.53 -9.08
N LEU A 126 -12.50 10.28 -9.57
CA LEU A 126 -12.67 9.09 -8.74
C LEU A 126 -11.52 8.92 -7.77
N SER A 127 -10.28 9.15 -8.22
CA SER A 127 -9.11 9.14 -7.34
C SER A 127 -9.22 10.22 -6.26
N GLY A 128 -9.78 11.38 -6.60
CA GLY A 128 -10.06 12.48 -5.66
C GLY A 128 -11.13 12.16 -4.62
N LYS A 129 -12.09 11.27 -4.92
CA LYS A 129 -13.13 10.81 -3.97
C LYS A 129 -12.76 9.55 -3.20
N ALA A 130 -11.99 8.67 -3.81
CA ALA A 130 -11.56 7.43 -3.18
C ALA A 130 -10.66 7.71 -1.96
N LEU A 131 -9.76 8.69 -2.07
CA LEU A 131 -8.86 9.05 -0.97
C LEU A 131 -9.62 9.49 0.31
N PRO A 132 -10.55 10.47 0.27
CA PRO A 132 -11.31 10.84 1.46
C PRO A 132 -12.19 9.71 1.99
N ALA A 133 -12.78 8.88 1.11
CA ALA A 133 -13.54 7.70 1.54
C ALA A 133 -12.66 6.67 2.28
N GLY A 134 -11.44 6.43 1.78
CA GLY A 134 -10.45 5.60 2.46
C GLY A 134 -10.04 6.18 3.81
N ILE A 135 -9.80 7.48 3.89
CA ILE A 135 -9.45 8.17 5.14
C ILE A 135 -10.57 8.01 6.17
N GLU A 136 -11.82 8.28 5.78
CA GLU A 136 -12.97 8.14 6.66
C GLU A 136 -13.14 6.70 7.18
N ALA A 137 -13.02 5.71 6.29
CA ALA A 137 -13.09 4.29 6.66
C ALA A 137 -11.94 3.88 7.60
N GLY A 138 -10.71 4.30 7.28
CA GLY A 138 -9.52 4.05 8.09
C GLY A 138 -9.61 4.68 9.48
N LEU A 139 -10.12 5.91 9.60
CA LEU A 139 -10.30 6.58 10.88
C LEU A 139 -11.40 5.92 11.74
N LYS A 140 -12.51 5.50 11.13
CA LYS A 140 -13.58 4.77 11.83
C LYS A 140 -13.08 3.44 12.39
N GLU A 141 -12.42 2.63 11.57
CA GLU A 141 -11.85 1.36 12.04
C GLU A 141 -10.69 1.61 13.01
N GLY A 142 -9.87 2.63 12.78
CA GLY A 142 -8.79 3.01 13.69
C GLY A 142 -9.31 3.36 15.08
N LEU A 143 -10.36 4.17 15.21
CA LEU A 143 -10.96 4.47 16.51
C LEU A 143 -11.46 3.21 17.21
N LYS A 144 -12.15 2.33 16.49
CA LYS A 144 -12.61 1.04 17.01
C LYS A 144 -11.45 0.16 17.49
N GLN A 145 -10.33 0.14 16.78
CA GLN A 145 -9.15 -0.60 17.20
C GLN A 145 -8.45 0.04 18.40
N ILE A 146 -8.41 1.37 18.48
CA ILE A 146 -7.90 2.11 19.65
C ILE A 146 -8.71 1.74 20.88
N VAL A 147 -10.04 1.74 20.79
CA VAL A 147 -10.93 1.32 21.87
C VAL A 147 -10.60 -0.10 22.32
N ARG A 148 -10.45 -1.05 21.39
CA ARG A 148 -10.04 -2.43 21.71
C ARG A 148 -8.69 -2.53 22.40
N ILE A 149 -7.74 -1.64 22.09
CA ILE A 149 -6.43 -1.63 22.76
C ILE A 149 -6.60 -1.17 24.20
N VAL A 150 -7.40 -0.12 24.44
CA VAL A 150 -7.63 0.41 25.79
C VAL A 150 -8.51 -0.53 26.64
N GLU A 151 -9.48 -1.20 26.01
CA GLU A 151 -10.35 -2.20 26.63
C GLU A 151 -9.59 -3.38 27.27
N LYS A 152 -8.39 -3.70 26.77
CA LYS A 152 -7.52 -4.71 27.40
C LYS A 152 -7.12 -4.33 28.83
N THR A 153 -7.10 -3.04 29.13
CA THR A 153 -6.57 -2.50 30.38
C THR A 153 -7.68 -1.94 31.27
N ARG A 154 -8.75 -1.37 30.70
CA ARG A 154 -9.82 -0.68 31.44
C ARG A 154 -11.17 -0.81 30.74
N SER A 155 -12.26 -0.64 31.48
CA SER A 155 -13.58 -0.43 30.88
C SER A 155 -13.67 0.97 30.27
N VAL A 156 -14.13 1.08 29.03
CA VAL A 156 -14.08 2.30 28.22
C VAL A 156 -15.48 2.69 27.76
N SER A 157 -15.85 3.96 27.95
CA SER A 157 -16.85 4.63 27.11
C SER A 157 -16.13 5.19 25.90
N VAL A 158 -16.72 5.11 24.70
CA VAL A 158 -16.13 5.71 23.51
C VAL A 158 -16.65 7.15 23.39
N PRO A 159 -15.78 8.16 23.44
CA PRO A 159 -16.19 9.54 23.24
C PRO A 159 -16.72 9.76 21.82
N GLN A 160 -17.87 10.40 21.69
CA GLN A 160 -18.45 10.75 20.39
C GLN A 160 -17.70 11.91 19.72
N GLY A 161 -17.76 11.98 18.38
CA GLY A 161 -17.18 13.09 17.60
C GLY A 161 -15.67 13.01 17.31
N ILE A 162 -14.95 12.01 17.83
CA ILE A 162 -13.50 11.88 17.62
C ILE A 162 -13.10 11.83 16.14
N VAL A 163 -13.83 11.05 15.33
CA VAL A 163 -13.51 10.89 13.90
C VAL A 163 -13.70 12.20 13.13
N GLU A 164 -14.75 12.97 13.46
CA GLU A 164 -15.05 14.25 12.83
C GLU A 164 -13.95 15.29 13.12
N GLU A 165 -13.44 15.29 14.35
CA GLU A 165 -12.30 16.12 14.75
C GLU A 165 -11.02 15.74 14.00
N MET A 166 -10.74 14.44 13.87
CA MET A 166 -9.59 13.95 13.11
C MET A 166 -9.68 14.35 11.64
N LEU A 167 -10.86 14.23 11.02
CA LEU A 167 -11.11 14.66 9.64
C LEU A 167 -10.93 16.18 9.49
N SER A 168 -11.40 16.96 10.46
CA SER A 168 -11.32 18.43 10.43
C SER A 168 -9.91 18.96 10.71
N SER A 169 -9.04 18.16 11.32
CA SER A 169 -7.68 18.55 11.71
C SER A 169 -6.74 18.84 10.53
N GLY A 170 -7.02 18.29 9.34
CA GLY A 170 -6.11 18.33 8.20
C GLY A 170 -4.83 17.49 8.35
N LYS A 171 -4.68 16.72 9.44
CA LYS A 171 -3.49 15.86 9.67
C LYS A 171 -3.52 14.59 8.81
N PHE A 172 -4.72 14.07 8.51
CA PHE A 172 -4.92 12.79 7.81
C PHE A 172 -5.32 13.01 6.36
N THR A 173 -4.43 13.60 5.55
CA THR A 173 -4.72 13.96 4.14
C THR A 173 -4.21 12.95 3.12
N ASN A 174 -3.11 12.27 3.43
CA ASN A 174 -2.45 11.35 2.50
C ASN A 174 -2.61 9.87 2.89
N GLY A 175 -3.23 9.59 4.03
CA GLY A 175 -3.39 8.25 4.57
C GLY A 175 -3.72 8.28 6.06
N VAL A 176 -3.94 7.08 6.61
CA VAL A 176 -4.29 6.88 8.02
C VAL A 176 -3.33 5.86 8.63
N ASN A 177 -2.78 6.21 9.79
CA ASN A 177 -1.93 5.33 10.59
C ASN A 177 -2.42 5.33 12.03
N LEU A 178 -2.58 4.13 12.58
CA LEU A 178 -3.10 3.93 13.93
C LEU A 178 -2.27 4.66 15.01
N TYR A 179 -0.94 4.67 14.92
CA TYR A 179 -0.12 5.40 15.89
C TYR A 179 -0.32 6.91 15.80
N ASP A 180 -0.41 7.45 14.58
CA ASP A 180 -0.61 8.89 14.36
C ASP A 180 -1.98 9.36 14.87
N MET A 181 -2.98 8.47 14.84
CA MET A 181 -4.29 8.65 15.47
C MET A 181 -4.17 8.68 16.99
N VAL A 182 -3.50 7.69 17.61
CA VAL A 182 -3.29 7.65 19.07
C VAL A 182 -2.54 8.90 19.54
N GLN A 183 -1.50 9.30 18.82
CA GLN A 183 -0.77 10.53 19.10
C GLN A 183 -1.66 11.77 18.96
N TYR A 184 -2.49 11.85 17.92
CA TYR A 184 -3.43 12.96 17.76
C TYR A 184 -4.42 13.06 18.93
N ILE A 185 -5.01 11.95 19.36
CA ILE A 185 -5.91 11.90 20.52
C ILE A 185 -5.20 12.39 21.77
N SER A 186 -3.99 11.85 22.01
CA SER A 186 -3.18 12.19 23.17
C SER A 186 -2.84 13.67 23.22
N SER A 187 -2.40 14.27 22.11
CA SER A 187 -1.89 15.64 22.09
C SER A 187 -2.98 16.71 21.98
N ASN A 188 -4.07 16.44 21.25
CA ASN A 188 -5.00 17.49 20.84
C ASN A 188 -6.40 17.38 21.46
N MET A 189 -6.75 16.24 22.07
CA MET A 189 -8.11 16.02 22.57
C MET A 189 -8.23 15.94 24.09
N TYR A 190 -7.20 16.34 24.84
CA TYR A 190 -7.24 16.34 26.31
C TYR A 190 -8.46 17.08 26.88
N GLU A 191 -8.71 18.32 26.44
CA GLU A 191 -9.83 19.13 26.96
C GLU A 191 -11.20 18.49 26.68
N LYS A 192 -11.35 17.84 25.52
CA LYS A 192 -12.59 17.13 25.13
C LYS A 192 -12.75 15.79 25.84
N LEU A 193 -11.64 15.19 26.28
CA LEU A 193 -11.59 13.86 26.90
C LEU A 193 -11.34 13.94 28.40
N LYS A 194 -11.51 15.12 29.00
CA LYS A 194 -11.24 15.35 30.42
C LYS A 194 -12.15 14.52 31.33
N ASP A 195 -13.42 14.37 30.96
CA ASP A 195 -14.38 13.54 31.70
C ASP A 195 -14.06 12.04 31.57
N GLU A 196 -13.41 11.65 30.47
CA GLU A 196 -12.96 10.28 30.17
C GLU A 196 -11.45 10.12 30.37
N TYR A 197 -10.86 10.98 31.22
CA TYR A 197 -9.41 11.07 31.38
C TYR A 197 -8.81 9.73 31.81
N PHE A 198 -9.36 9.13 32.86
CA PHE A 198 -8.83 7.87 33.40
C PHE A 198 -9.23 6.66 32.55
N SER A 199 -10.41 6.66 31.93
CA SER A 199 -10.90 5.52 31.16
C SER A 199 -10.26 5.44 29.78
N PHE A 200 -10.03 6.57 29.12
CA PHE A 200 -9.63 6.60 27.70
C PHE A 200 -8.34 7.37 27.43
N TRP A 201 -8.22 8.62 27.90
CA TRP A 201 -7.09 9.47 27.52
C TRP A 201 -5.76 9.03 28.16
N SER A 202 -5.75 8.73 29.46
CA SER A 202 -4.55 8.39 30.24
C SER A 202 -3.83 7.14 29.70
N PRO A 203 -4.52 6.02 29.37
CA PRO A 203 -3.88 4.87 28.72
C PRO A 203 -3.24 5.21 27.37
N LEU A 204 -3.89 6.03 26.54
CA LEU A 204 -3.37 6.43 25.24
C LEU A 204 -2.14 7.32 25.38
N ASN A 205 -2.19 8.28 26.30
CA ASN A 205 -1.06 9.14 26.59
C ASN A 205 0.14 8.36 27.15
N GLY A 206 -0.11 7.35 27.99
CA GLY A 206 0.92 6.41 28.42
C GLY A 206 1.56 5.68 27.24
N MET A 207 0.77 5.16 26.30
CA MET A 207 1.32 4.53 25.09
C MET A 207 2.19 5.49 24.28
N VAL A 208 1.82 6.76 24.12
CA VAL A 208 2.61 7.71 23.33
C VAL A 208 3.92 8.12 24.02
N ILE A 209 3.89 8.29 25.35
CA ILE A 209 5.07 8.73 26.12
C ILE A 209 6.02 7.56 26.37
N ASP A 210 5.49 6.39 26.75
CA ASP A 210 6.28 5.23 27.18
C ASP A 210 6.63 4.31 25.99
N GLU A 211 5.79 4.28 24.95
CA GLU A 211 5.93 3.39 23.80
C GLU A 211 6.10 4.19 22.50
N GLY A 212 7.34 4.32 22.02
CA GLY A 212 7.58 4.88 20.69
C GLY A 212 6.93 4.04 19.57
N LEU A 213 6.72 4.67 18.40
CA LEU A 213 6.09 4.10 17.19
C LEU A 213 6.45 2.62 16.92
N VAL A 214 7.73 2.27 17.00
CA VAL A 214 8.23 0.91 16.71
C VAL A 214 7.63 -0.13 17.68
N MET A 215 7.61 0.19 18.97
CA MET A 215 7.11 -0.71 20.00
C MET A 215 5.59 -0.83 19.94
N PHE A 216 4.90 0.30 19.72
CA PHE A 216 3.45 0.32 19.54
C PHE A 216 3.03 -0.55 18.35
N ASN A 217 3.68 -0.40 17.19
CA ASN A 217 3.36 -1.17 15.99
C ASN A 217 3.66 -2.66 16.18
N ALA A 218 4.73 -3.01 16.90
CA ALA A 218 5.05 -4.41 17.19
C ALA A 218 3.97 -5.07 18.08
N LYS A 219 3.49 -4.36 19.11
CA LYS A 219 2.44 -4.84 20.02
C LYS A 219 1.04 -4.89 19.39
N ASN A 220 0.78 -4.00 18.43
CA ASN A 220 -0.54 -3.80 17.84
C ASN A 220 -0.58 -4.11 16.34
N SER A 221 0.28 -5.01 15.87
CA SER A 221 0.43 -5.32 14.43
C SER A 221 -0.88 -5.72 13.76
N THR A 222 -1.73 -6.50 14.43
CA THR A 222 -3.05 -6.89 13.92
C THR A 222 -4.01 -5.71 13.79
N GLN A 223 -3.98 -4.78 14.75
CA GLN A 223 -4.81 -3.58 14.77
C GLN A 223 -4.36 -2.60 13.69
N VAL A 224 -3.04 -2.42 13.52
CA VAL A 224 -2.45 -1.60 12.46
C VAL A 224 -2.85 -2.14 11.08
N ALA A 225 -2.76 -3.46 10.87
CA ALA A 225 -3.18 -4.09 9.62
C ALA A 225 -4.68 -3.91 9.35
N ALA A 226 -5.53 -3.98 10.37
CA ALA A 226 -6.96 -3.74 10.21
C ALA A 226 -7.27 -2.32 9.74
N VAL A 227 -6.55 -1.30 10.25
CA VAL A 227 -6.69 0.09 9.80
C VAL A 227 -6.23 0.27 8.36
N ALA A 228 -5.09 -0.32 8.00
CA ALA A 228 -4.57 -0.27 6.63
C ALA A 228 -5.53 -0.93 5.63
N ASN A 229 -6.09 -2.09 6.00
CA ASN A 229 -7.09 -2.77 5.18
C ASN A 229 -8.36 -1.94 5.05
N ALA A 230 -8.90 -1.39 6.15
CA ALA A 230 -10.09 -0.54 6.09
C ALA A 230 -9.89 0.72 5.23
N PHE A 231 -8.69 1.29 5.23
CA PHE A 231 -8.34 2.42 4.36
C PHE A 231 -8.38 2.03 2.87
N GLU A 232 -7.78 0.91 2.50
CA GLU A 232 -7.80 0.42 1.11
C GLU A 232 -9.19 -0.08 0.69
N ASP A 233 -9.91 -0.75 1.58
CA ASP A 233 -11.28 -1.21 1.36
C ASP A 233 -12.23 -0.01 1.17
N GLY A 234 -12.06 1.07 1.93
CA GLY A 234 -12.82 2.31 1.77
C GLY A 234 -12.60 2.96 0.40
N LYS A 235 -11.34 2.99 -0.07
CA LYS A 235 -11.02 3.44 -1.44
C LYS A 235 -11.69 2.54 -2.47
N ALA A 236 -11.55 1.22 -2.33
CA ALA A 236 -12.11 0.24 -3.26
C ALA A 236 -13.64 0.30 -3.30
N ALA A 237 -14.29 0.50 -2.16
CA ALA A 237 -15.74 0.63 -2.06
C ALA A 237 -16.27 1.87 -2.80
N GLU A 238 -15.57 3.01 -2.70
CA GLU A 238 -15.93 4.21 -3.46
C GLU A 238 -15.78 3.98 -4.98
N PHE A 239 -14.70 3.33 -5.40
CA PHE A 239 -14.54 2.91 -6.81
C PHE A 239 -15.67 1.97 -7.27
N ALA A 240 -16.03 0.98 -6.45
CA ALA A 240 -17.10 0.02 -6.75
C ALA A 240 -18.48 0.71 -6.86
N ALA A 241 -18.77 1.66 -5.98
CA ALA A 241 -20.02 2.41 -5.99
C ALA A 241 -20.22 3.15 -7.33
N HIS A 242 -19.17 3.82 -7.84
CA HIS A 242 -19.28 4.57 -9.11
C HIS A 242 -19.23 3.67 -10.36
N THR A 243 -18.55 2.53 -10.32
CA THR A 243 -18.51 1.57 -11.44
C THR A 243 -19.76 0.69 -11.54
N SER A 244 -20.42 0.39 -10.42
CA SER A 244 -21.67 -0.37 -10.41
C SER A 244 -22.78 0.31 -11.24
N SER A 245 -22.84 1.65 -11.21
CA SER A 245 -23.75 2.44 -12.05
C SER A 245 -23.54 2.20 -13.55
N LEU A 246 -22.30 2.03 -13.98
CA LEU A 246 -21.94 1.76 -15.37
C LEU A 246 -22.28 0.32 -15.75
N SER A 247 -22.13 -0.65 -14.83
CA SER A 247 -22.43 -2.05 -15.11
C SER A 247 -23.91 -2.27 -15.47
N ASN A 248 -24.85 -1.63 -14.75
CA ASN A 248 -26.27 -1.69 -15.08
C ASN A 248 -26.56 -1.05 -16.45
N THR A 249 -25.86 0.03 -16.77
CA THR A 249 -25.98 0.72 -18.07
C THR A 249 -25.43 -0.13 -19.21
N ILE A 250 -24.31 -0.82 -19.00
CA ILE A 250 -23.71 -1.76 -19.95
C ILE A 250 -24.63 -2.96 -20.16
N ILE A 251 -25.17 -3.54 -19.09
CA ILE A 251 -26.13 -4.66 -19.17
C ILE A 251 -27.38 -4.24 -19.95
N ALA A 252 -27.95 -3.06 -19.67
CA ALA A 252 -29.10 -2.54 -20.39
C ALA A 252 -28.79 -2.30 -21.89
N SER A 253 -27.60 -1.80 -22.21
CA SER A 253 -27.13 -1.63 -23.60
C SER A 253 -27.03 -2.96 -24.35
N VAL A 254 -26.43 -3.99 -23.72
CA VAL A 254 -26.30 -5.34 -24.30
C VAL A 254 -27.67 -5.98 -24.54
N VAL A 255 -28.60 -5.87 -23.58
CA VAL A 255 -29.98 -6.37 -23.73
C VAL A 255 -30.67 -5.68 -24.90
N THR A 256 -30.50 -4.36 -25.04
CA THR A 256 -31.11 -3.59 -26.13
C THR A 256 -30.58 -4.03 -27.50
N ILE A 257 -29.26 -4.26 -27.64
CA ILE A 257 -28.65 -4.77 -28.87
C ILE A 257 -29.20 -6.15 -29.23
N LEU A 258 -29.33 -7.06 -28.25
CA LEU A 258 -29.86 -8.41 -28.47
C LEU A 258 -31.32 -8.37 -28.96
N VAL A 259 -32.15 -7.48 -28.41
CA VAL A 259 -33.54 -7.29 -28.86
C VAL A 259 -33.59 -6.81 -30.31
N ILE A 260 -32.75 -5.84 -30.70
CA ILE A 260 -32.69 -5.34 -32.08
C ILE A 260 -32.28 -6.46 -33.05
N VAL A 261 -31.25 -7.25 -32.70
CA VAL A 261 -30.78 -8.38 -33.51
C VAL A 261 -31.89 -9.44 -33.67
N LEU A 262 -32.62 -9.76 -32.61
CA LEU A 262 -33.77 -10.68 -32.65
C LEU A 262 -34.86 -10.20 -33.60
N VAL A 263 -35.23 -8.92 -33.54
CA VAL A 263 -36.22 -8.31 -34.45
C VAL A 263 -35.75 -8.40 -35.89
N MET A 264 -34.47 -8.09 -36.17
CA MET A 264 -33.89 -8.22 -37.51
C MET A 264 -33.96 -9.65 -38.04
N ILE A 265 -33.67 -10.65 -37.20
CA ILE A 265 -33.76 -12.07 -37.57
C ILE A 265 -35.20 -12.45 -37.92
N ILE A 266 -36.19 -12.04 -37.12
CA ILE A 266 -37.61 -12.34 -37.37
C ILE A 266 -38.06 -11.73 -38.70
N ILE A 267 -37.78 -10.44 -38.94
CA ILE A 267 -38.10 -9.76 -40.20
C ILE A 267 -37.39 -10.45 -41.38
N TYR A 268 -36.12 -10.80 -41.22
CA TYR A 268 -35.34 -11.52 -42.23
C TYR A 268 -35.99 -12.87 -42.58
N LEU A 269 -36.42 -13.64 -41.58
CA LEU A 269 -37.08 -14.93 -41.79
C LEU A 269 -38.42 -14.76 -42.52
N ILE A 270 -39.23 -13.75 -42.16
CA ILE A 270 -40.49 -13.43 -42.85
C ILE A 270 -40.22 -13.06 -44.31
N LEU A 271 -39.25 -12.19 -44.59
CA LEU A 271 -38.88 -11.79 -45.95
C LEU A 271 -38.31 -12.95 -46.76
N ARG A 272 -37.49 -13.81 -46.14
CA ARG A 272 -36.93 -15.01 -46.77
C ARG A 272 -38.03 -16.02 -47.10
N TYR A 273 -38.97 -16.22 -46.18
CA TYR A 273 -40.12 -17.08 -46.39
C TYR A 273 -41.01 -16.58 -47.53
N ARG A 274 -41.32 -15.27 -47.56
CA ARG A 274 -42.10 -14.64 -48.64
C ARG A 274 -41.42 -14.79 -50.00
N ARG A 275 -40.09 -14.59 -50.08
CA ARG A 275 -39.32 -14.82 -51.31
C ARG A 275 -39.45 -16.27 -51.78
N LYS A 276 -39.24 -17.24 -50.89
CA LYS A 276 -39.31 -18.68 -51.24
C LYS A 276 -40.70 -19.11 -51.72
N LYS A 277 -41.77 -18.55 -51.14
CA LYS A 277 -43.15 -18.80 -51.58
C LYS A 277 -43.45 -18.25 -52.98
N LYS A 278 -42.83 -17.13 -53.37
CA LYS A 278 -43.01 -16.52 -54.71
C LYS A 278 -42.39 -17.38 -55.83
N TRP A 279 -41.32 -18.12 -55.53
CA TRP A 279 -40.67 -19.03 -56.50
C TRP A 279 -41.40 -20.35 -56.71
N ARG A 280 -42.19 -20.81 -55.73
CA ARG A 280 -43.00 -22.04 -55.85
C ARG A 280 -44.32 -21.87 -56.63
N LYS A 281 -44.63 -20.67 -57.10
CA LYS A 281 -45.86 -20.35 -57.85
C LYS A 281 -45.63 -20.02 -59.32
N LYS A 282 -44.41 -20.16 -59.86
CA LYS A 282 -44.20 -20.09 -61.30
C LYS A 282 -44.52 -21.47 -61.89
N PRO A 283 -45.58 -21.64 -62.72
CA PRO A 283 -45.73 -22.85 -63.49
C PRO A 283 -44.54 -22.96 -64.44
N ASN A 284 -43.93 -24.15 -64.52
CA ASN A 284 -43.06 -24.51 -65.62
C ASN A 284 -43.90 -24.45 -66.91
N THR A 285 -43.88 -23.32 -67.61
CA THR A 285 -44.28 -23.29 -69.01
C THR A 285 -43.14 -23.91 -69.79
N GLN A 286 -43.27 -25.22 -69.98
CA GLN A 286 -42.50 -26.01 -70.93
C GLN A 286 -42.73 -25.42 -72.33
N ASN A 287 -41.63 -25.12 -73.00
CA ASN A 287 -41.58 -24.83 -74.43
C ASN A 287 -42.23 -25.99 -75.21
N TYR A 288 -43.20 -25.66 -76.06
CA TYR A 288 -43.44 -26.27 -77.38
C TYR A 288 -44.03 -25.19 -78.28
#